data_AF-A0A2N2DTX7-F1
#
_entry.id   AF-A0A2N2DTX7-F1
#
_cell.length_a   1.000
_cell.length_b   1.000
_cell.length_c   1.000
_cell.angle_alpha   90.00
_cell.angle_beta   90.00
_cell.angle_gamma   90.00
#
_symmetry.space_group_name_H-M   'P 1'
#
loop_
_entity.id
_entity.type
_entity.pdbx_description
1 polymer ?
#
loop_
_entity_poly.entity_id
_entity_poly.type
_entity_poly.pdbx_seq_one_letter_code
_entity_poly.pdbx_strand_id
1 'polypeptide(L)' 'MTEIIAFEDNIKKLEEIVRRLERGEITLEEGLAAFEEGVSLIKVCQKQLDRVAERVQVLTREGKFEELQLEPGEE' A
#
# COMPACT_ATOMS: atom_id res chain seq x y z
N MET A 1 3.22 -11.01 -8.68
CA MET A 1 4.40 -10.15 -8.91
C MET A 1 3.98 -8.77 -9.35
N THR A 2 3.20 -8.60 -10.42
CA THR A 2 2.75 -7.27 -10.92
C THR A 2 1.96 -6.44 -9.91
N GLU A 3 1.04 -7.03 -9.13
CA GLU A 3 0.29 -6.29 -8.10
C GLU A 3 1.15 -5.82 -6.92
N ILE A 4 2.19 -6.59 -6.58
CA ILE A 4 3.13 -6.24 -5.49
C ILE A 4 4.00 -5.06 -5.93
N ILE A 5 4.52 -5.11 -7.16
CA ILE A 5 5.30 -4.01 -7.75
C ILE A 5 4.46 -2.73 -7.79
N ALA A 6 3.19 -2.83 -8.21
CA ALA A 6 2.29 -1.68 -8.24
C ALA A 6 2.00 -1.11 -6.84
N PHE A 7 1.91 -1.96 -5.80
CA PHE A 7 1.76 -1.50 -4.42
C PHE A 7 3.01 -0.75 -3.95
N GLU A 8 4.19 -1.33 -4.15
CA GLU A 8 5.47 -0.71 -3.78
C GLU A 8 5.68 0.63 -4.47
N ASP A 9 5.32 0.75 -5.74
CA ASP A 9 5.41 1.99 -6.50
C ASP A 9 4.45 3.06 -5.96
N ASN A 10 3.22 2.68 -5.57
CA ASN A 10 2.28 3.60 -4.94
C ASN A 10 2.78 4.08 -3.58
N ILE A 11 3.43 3.21 -2.79
CA ILE A 11 4.05 3.58 -1.52
C ILE A 11 5.20 4.57 -1.75
N LYS A 12 6.11 4.29 -2.69
CA LYS A 12 7.20 5.24 -3.04
C LYS A 12 6.66 6.61 -3.43
N LYS A 13 5.60 6.64 -4.22
CA LYS A 13 4.95 7.90 -4.65
C LYS A 13 4.35 8.66 -3.47
N LEU A 14 3.72 7.95 -2.52
CA LEU A 14 3.20 8.55 -1.29
C LEU A 14 4.32 9.16 -0.45
N GLU A 15 5.45 8.48 -0.30
CA GLU A 15 6.61 9.03 0.41
C GLU A 15 7.15 10.29 -0.27
N GLU A 16 7.20 10.33 -1.61
CA GLU A 16 7.60 11.53 -2.35
C GLU A 16 6.66 12.71 -2.10
N ILE A 17 5.35 12.46 -2.05
CA ILE A 17 4.35 13.45 -1.70
C ILE A 17 4.58 13.98 -0.28
N VAL A 18 4.77 13.10 0.70
CA VAL A 18 5.08 13.51 2.08
C VAL A 18 6.35 14.35 2.13
N ARG A 19 7.44 13.90 1.49
CA ARG A 19 8.69 14.67 1.40
C ARG A 19 8.52 16.03 0.72
N ARG A 20 7.58 16.18 -0.21
CA ARG A 20 7.26 17.48 -0.84
C ARG A 20 6.49 18.38 0.13
N LEU A 21 5.50 17.84 0.84
CA LEU A 21 4.72 18.58 1.85
C LEU A 21 5.61 19.05 3.00
N GLU A 22 6.52 18.21 3.49
CA GLU A 22 7.42 18.51 4.62
C GLU A 22 8.48 19.57 4.31
N ARG A 23 8.88 19.69 3.04
CA ARG A 23 9.86 20.72 2.63
C ARG A 23 9.32 22.15 2.76
N GLY A 24 8.00 22.34 2.75
CA GLY A 24 7.38 23.65 2.96
C GLY A 24 7.63 24.69 1.86
N GLU A 25 8.28 24.31 0.75
CA GLU A 25 8.59 25.17 -0.40
C GLU A 25 7.49 25.15 -1.48
N ILE A 26 6.26 24.73 -1.13
CA ILE A 26 5.14 24.59 -2.07
C ILE A 26 4.06 25.62 -1.79
N THR A 27 3.32 26.02 -2.82
CA THR A 27 2.16 26.89 -2.65
C THR A 27 1.01 26.16 -1.96
N LEU A 28 0.01 26.92 -1.49
CA LEU A 28 -1.20 26.33 -0.89
C LEU A 28 -1.95 25.42 -1.89
N GLU A 29 -2.04 25.83 -3.16
CA GLU A 29 -2.69 25.05 -4.21
C GLU A 29 -1.92 23.76 -4.51
N GLU A 30 -0.58 23.83 -4.56
CA GLU A 30 0.27 22.65 -4.73
C GLU A 30 0.18 21.70 -3.54
N GLY A 31 0.12 22.24 -2.31
CA GLY A 31 -0.09 21.46 -1.10
C GLY A 31 -1.43 20.75 -1.08
N LEU A 32 -2.51 21.43 -1.50
CA LEU A 32 -3.83 20.83 -1.61
C LEU A 32 -3.84 19.72 -2.67
N ALA A 33 -3.26 19.95 -3.85
CA ALA A 33 -3.17 18.94 -4.90
C ALA A 33 -2.36 17.71 -4.45
N ALA A 34 -1.22 17.93 -3.79
CA ALA A 34 -0.38 16.86 -3.24
C ALA A 34 -1.14 16.05 -2.17
N PHE A 35 -1.91 16.71 -1.31
CA PHE A 35 -2.75 16.04 -0.32
C PHE A 35 -3.85 15.18 -0.97
N GLU A 36 -4.58 15.71 -1.95
CA GLU A 36 -5.60 14.97 -2.70
C GLU A 36 -5.02 13.73 -3.38
N GLU A 37 -3.85 13.88 -4.00
CA GLU A 37 -3.12 12.77 -4.61
C GLU A 37 -2.75 11.70 -3.57
N GLY A 38 -2.20 12.11 -2.42
CA GLY A 38 -1.86 11.21 -1.32
C GLY A 38 -3.07 10.43 -0.80
N VAL A 39 -4.21 11.10 -0.60
CA VAL A 39 -5.47 10.45 -0.19
C VAL A 39 -5.95 9.43 -1.23
N SER A 40 -5.82 9.76 -2.51
CA SER A 40 -6.16 8.84 -3.60
C SER A 40 -5.28 7.59 -3.60
N LEU A 41 -3.96 7.76 -3.46
CA LEU A 41 -3.00 6.66 -3.38
C LEU A 41 -3.27 5.73 -2.20
N ILE A 42 -3.54 6.29 -1.01
CA ILE A 42 -3.90 5.50 0.17
C ILE A 42 -5.12 4.61 -0.09
N LYS A 43 -6.16 5.16 -0.74
CA LYS A 43 -7.36 4.38 -1.10
C LYS A 43 -7.05 3.26 -2.08
N VAL A 44 -6.14 3.48 -3.04
CA VAL A 44 -5.72 2.45 -3.99
C VAL A 44 -4.95 1.35 -3.26
N CYS A 45 -3.98 1.71 -2.41
CA CYS A 45 -3.21 0.76 -1.61
C CYS A 45 -4.12 -0.10 -0.71
N GLN A 46 -5.09 0.52 -0.04
CA GLN A 46 -6.05 -0.21 0.79
C GLN A 46 -6.83 -1.26 -0.02
N LYS A 47 -7.36 -0.89 -1.19
CA LYS A 47 -8.08 -1.83 -2.06
C LYS A 47 -7.20 -2.99 -2.54
N GLN A 48 -5.92 -2.72 -2.80
CA GLN A 48 -4.98 -3.78 -3.18
C GLN A 48 -4.75 -4.75 -2.02
N LEU A 49 -4.57 -4.25 -0.80
CA LEU A 49 -4.44 -5.06 0.41
C LEU A 49 -5.70 -5.88 0.68
N ASP A 50 -6.88 -5.28 0.56
CA ASP A 50 -8.17 -5.97 0.75
C ASP A 50 -8.30 -7.16 -0.22
N ARG A 51 -7.93 -6.96 -1.50
CA ARG A 51 -7.93 -8.01 -2.51
C ARG A 51 -6.96 -9.14 -2.18
N VAL A 52 -5.76 -8.81 -1.69
CA VAL A 52 -4.77 -9.82 -1.28
C VAL A 52 -5.29 -10.58 -0.06
N ALA A 53 -5.86 -9.90 0.92
CA ALA A 53 -6.43 -10.52 2.11
C ALA A 53 -7.59 -11.48 1.76
N GLU A 54 -8.49 -11.10 0.85
CA GLU A 54 -9.55 -11.97 0.36
C GLU A 54 -8.99 -13.23 -0.30
N ARG A 55 -7.96 -13.09 -1.16
CA ARG A 55 -7.31 -14.23 -1.80
C ARG A 55 -6.67 -15.16 -0.77
N VAL A 56 -6.00 -14.62 0.24
CA VAL A 56 -5.44 -15.43 1.35
C VAL A 56 -6.56 -16.18 2.07
N GLN A 57 -7.65 -15.50 2.44
CA GLN A 57 -8.79 -16.13 3.11
C GLN A 57 -9.40 -17.29 2.30
N VAL A 58 -9.60 -17.11 0.99
CA VAL A 58 -10.10 -18.17 0.11
C VAL A 58 -9.14 -19.37 0.10
N LEU A 59 -7.84 -19.13 -0.06
CA LEU A 59 -6.84 -20.19 -0.10
C LEU A 59 -6.74 -20.95 1.24
N THR A 60 -6.84 -20.26 2.37
CA THR A 60 -6.87 -20.87 3.71
C THR A 60 -8.16 -21.69 3.92
N ARG A 61 -9.31 -21.19 3.47
CA ARG A 61 -10.61 -21.88 3.62
C ARG A 61 -10.73 -23.11 2.72
N GLU A 62 -10.10 -23.10 1.55
CA GLU A 62 -10.06 -24.24 0.62
C GLU A 62 -9.03 -25.31 1.02
N GLY A 63 -8.34 -25.17 2.16
CA GLY A 63 -7.33 -26.15 2.61
C GLY A 63 -6.12 -26.26 1.69
N LYS A 64 -5.96 -25.34 0.73
CA LYS A 64 -4.80 -25.30 -0.19
C LYS A 64 -3.54 -24.71 0.44
N PHE A 65 -3.64 -24.23 1.68
CA PHE A 65 -2.52 -23.89 2.56
C PHE A 65 -2.23 -25.06 3.51
N GLU A 66 -1.95 -26.25 3.00
CA GLU A 66 -1.13 -27.20 3.77
C GLU A 66 0.34 -26.78 3.59
N GLU A 67 0.98 -26.49 4.72
CA GLU A 67 2.42 -26.20 4.89
C GLU A 67 2.98 -24.90 4.28
N LEU A 68 2.61 -23.75 4.86
CA LEU A 68 3.66 -22.79 5.23
C LEU A 68 3.69 -22.71 6.75
N GLN A 69 4.58 -23.51 7.35
CA GLN A 69 5.07 -23.25 8.71
C GLN A 69 5.83 -21.92 8.66
N LEU A 70 5.10 -20.83 8.85
CA LEU A 70 5.73 -19.56 9.20
C LEU A 70 6.05 -19.67 10.68
N GLU A 71 7.30 -20.07 10.97
CA GLU A 71 7.89 -19.86 12.28
C GLU A 71 7.67 -18.38 12.65
N PRO A 72 7.16 -18.07 13.85
CA PRO A 72 6.98 -16.69 14.28
C PRO A 72 8.34 -15.99 14.15
N GLY A 73 8.38 -14.91 13.37
CA GLY A 73 9.56 -14.06 13.27
C GLY A 73 9.93 -13.61 14.67
N GLU A 74 11.13 -14.00 15.10
CA GLU A 74 11.70 -13.56 16.37
C GLU A 74 11.71 -12.03 16.41
N GLU A 75 11.32 -11.52 17.59
CA GLU A 75 11.10 -10.11 17.95
C GLU A 75 12.23 -9.14 17.55
#